data_AF-A0A3D2D512-F1
#
_entry.id   AF-A0A3D2D512-F1
#
_cell.length_a   1.000
_cell.length_b   1.000
_cell.length_c   1.000
_cell.angle_alpha   90.00
_cell.angle_beta   90.00
_cell.angle_gamma   90.00
#
_symmetry.space_group_name_H-M   'P 1'
#
loop_
_entity.id
_entity.type
_entity.pdbx_description
1 polymer ?
#
loop_
_entity_poly.entity_id
_entity_poly.type
_entity_poly.pdbx_seq_one_letter_code
_entity_poly.pdbx_strand_id
1 'polypeptide(L)'
;MKLFKTWFPYFIILGPVSFTFITTIIGYNYAEHDAVYKYYNIVIALMCYLYVFYLSVRNNYKFNVYGLILALVFVSGYFFSYLILKNKSTIAYDMWTYYIIWALPAYLLGMVSSRDKLFLNNMWKSIDLFMLVITIIVVINGVYFLKNGRQTFSTSGTITYQTISYLSAFAFGLNYFLLIDTENTNRAVFFRKNIFYKIFSILLLFLQGVSLVVTGGRGGFILLVVYFFYITFFQKAEKRNYFKIVVVLAIIAFVTIIFTSNNKAIDMGLQRIFSYITDEGIDMSETSYRDVNYKVALDLISQRPAFGYGIYGLFMYTFYPHNIVLEILLGGGICYLILFVIFLVFISKKFIRIKNLNKNSLLIFLILLYDLVMLMFSGTYLSATALWFFIGFVINYRTKKNINYATNLLSVKYNV
;
A
#
# COMPACT_ATOMS: atom_id res chain seq x y z
N MET A 1 12.97 7.18 21.92
CA MET A 1 11.69 6.41 21.97
C MET A 1 10.50 7.10 21.27
N LYS A 2 10.25 8.42 21.45
CA LYS A 2 9.09 9.10 20.82
C LYS A 2 9.15 9.11 19.29
N LEU A 3 10.31 9.41 18.70
CA LEU A 3 10.52 9.40 17.24
C LEU A 3 10.24 8.01 16.64
N PHE A 4 10.78 6.96 17.28
CA PHE A 4 10.58 5.57 16.87
C PHE A 4 9.10 5.20 16.79
N LYS A 5 8.32 5.47 17.85
CA LYS A 5 6.86 5.18 17.87
C LYS A 5 6.07 5.89 16.77
N THR A 6 6.55 7.03 16.32
CA THR A 6 5.88 7.88 15.34
C THR A 6 6.22 7.49 13.91
N TRP A 7 7.46 7.06 13.65
CA TRP A 7 7.97 6.83 12.29
C TRP A 7 8.06 5.36 11.91
N PHE A 8 8.42 4.49 12.86
CA PHE A 8 8.59 3.07 12.61
C PHE A 8 7.37 2.39 11.96
N PRO A 9 6.11 2.72 12.33
CA PRO A 9 4.94 2.14 11.66
C PRO A 9 4.91 2.41 10.15
N TYR A 10 5.39 3.56 9.68
CA TYR A 10 5.40 3.85 8.25
C TYR A 10 6.37 2.96 7.47
N PHE A 11 7.53 2.64 8.04
CA PHE A 11 8.49 1.71 7.42
C PHE A 11 7.87 0.32 7.24
N ILE A 12 7.19 -0.17 8.28
CA ILE A 12 6.49 -1.46 8.21
C ILE A 12 5.34 -1.44 7.21
N ILE A 13 4.54 -0.37 7.20
CA ILE A 13 3.38 -0.25 6.31
C ILE A 13 3.79 -0.14 4.84
N LEU A 14 4.89 0.57 4.53
CA LEU A 14 5.46 0.63 3.18
C LEU A 14 6.23 -0.63 2.80
N GLY A 15 6.48 -1.52 3.76
CA GLY A 15 7.12 -2.80 3.51
C GLY A 15 8.52 -2.66 2.91
N PRO A 16 8.91 -3.56 1.98
CA PRO A 16 10.23 -3.55 1.38
C PRO A 16 10.55 -2.26 0.60
N VAL A 17 9.53 -1.52 0.15
CA VAL A 17 9.70 -0.25 -0.56
C VAL A 17 10.38 0.80 0.32
N SER A 18 10.22 0.71 1.65
CA SER A 18 10.86 1.64 2.58
C SER A 18 12.39 1.57 2.58
N PHE A 19 12.99 0.49 2.05
CA PHE A 19 14.45 0.44 1.83
C PHE A 19 14.92 1.50 0.83
N THR A 20 14.07 1.86 -0.14
CA THR A 20 14.32 2.93 -1.13
C THR A 20 14.65 4.27 -0.46
N PHE A 21 14.18 4.48 0.77
CA PHE A 21 14.40 5.72 1.50
C PHE A 21 15.86 5.82 1.92
N ILE A 22 16.42 4.71 2.39
CA ILE A 22 17.81 4.60 2.82
C ILE A 22 18.71 4.70 1.60
N THR A 23 18.42 3.92 0.56
CA THR A 23 19.28 3.84 -0.63
C THR A 23 19.29 5.14 -1.43
N THR A 24 18.16 5.83 -1.55
CA THR A 24 18.11 7.14 -2.24
C THR A 24 18.89 8.21 -1.49
N ILE A 25 18.77 8.27 -0.16
CA ILE A 25 19.45 9.30 0.65
C ILE A 25 20.96 9.06 0.70
N ILE A 26 21.38 7.80 0.81
CA ILE A 26 22.79 7.43 0.88
C ILE A 26 23.43 7.39 -0.53
N GLY A 27 22.62 7.26 -1.59
CA GLY A 27 23.10 7.02 -2.95
C GLY A 27 23.62 5.60 -3.16
N TYR A 28 23.13 4.63 -2.37
CA TYR A 28 23.54 3.23 -2.47
C TYR A 28 22.75 2.50 -3.56
N ASN A 29 23.43 2.05 -4.62
CA ASN A 29 22.85 1.17 -5.63
C ASN A 29 23.07 -0.28 -5.22
N TYR A 30 22.02 -1.10 -5.33
CA TYR A 30 22.04 -2.48 -4.85
C TYR A 30 21.30 -3.41 -5.81
N ALA A 31 21.71 -4.68 -5.83
CA ALA A 31 21.04 -5.74 -6.59
C ALA A 31 20.07 -6.52 -5.68
N GLU A 32 19.08 -7.19 -6.26
CA GLU A 32 18.00 -7.90 -5.53
C GLU A 32 18.50 -8.97 -4.52
N HIS A 33 19.72 -9.49 -4.70
CA HIS A 33 20.33 -10.47 -3.79
C HIS A 33 21.41 -9.91 -2.85
N ASP A 34 21.54 -8.58 -2.79
CA ASP A 34 22.50 -7.91 -1.91
C ASP A 34 22.25 -8.26 -0.43
N ALA A 35 23.33 -8.58 0.28
CA ALA A 35 23.31 -8.89 1.71
C ALA A 35 22.74 -7.73 2.53
N VAL A 36 23.01 -6.48 2.16
CA VAL A 36 22.52 -5.29 2.87
C VAL A 36 20.98 -5.27 2.86
N TYR A 37 20.36 -5.56 1.72
CA TYR A 37 18.90 -5.62 1.60
C TYR A 37 18.30 -6.75 2.45
N LYS A 38 18.94 -7.93 2.46
CA LYS A 38 18.53 -9.06 3.31
C LYS A 38 18.61 -8.72 4.80
N TYR A 39 19.72 -8.12 5.23
CA TYR A 39 19.88 -7.69 6.62
C TYR A 39 18.87 -6.62 7.02
N TYR A 40 18.62 -5.65 6.13
CA TYR A 40 17.58 -4.64 6.35
C TYR A 40 16.21 -5.28 6.61
N ASN A 41 15.79 -6.20 5.73
CA ASN A 41 14.52 -6.92 5.85
C ASN A 41 14.41 -7.63 7.21
N ILE A 42 15.44 -8.41 7.60
CA ILE A 42 15.46 -9.15 8.87
C ILE A 42 15.41 -8.20 10.07
N VAL A 43 16.24 -7.15 10.09
CA VAL A 43 16.32 -6.20 11.20
C VAL A 43 14.99 -5.49 11.40
N ILE A 44 14.36 -4.99 10.33
CA ILE A 44 13.08 -4.29 10.40
C ILE A 44 11.96 -5.22 10.90
N ALA A 45 11.94 -6.47 10.43
CA ALA A 45 10.98 -7.48 10.90
C ALA A 45 11.16 -7.76 12.40
N LEU A 46 12.39 -8.02 12.86
CA LEU A 46 12.70 -8.26 14.27
C LEU A 46 12.32 -7.07 15.15
N MET A 47 12.67 -5.84 14.73
CA MET A 47 12.27 -4.62 15.41
C MET A 47 10.75 -4.50 15.52
N CYS A 48 10.00 -4.96 14.50
CA CYS A 48 8.54 -4.92 14.52
C CYS A 48 7.96 -5.93 15.49
N TYR A 49 8.44 -7.18 15.48
CA TYR A 49 8.02 -8.19 16.45
C TYR A 49 8.29 -7.74 17.89
N LEU A 50 9.50 -7.20 18.16
CA LEU A 50 9.85 -6.65 19.47
C LEU A 50 8.97 -5.46 19.85
N TYR A 51 8.66 -4.58 18.90
CA TYR A 51 7.78 -3.44 19.15
C TYR A 51 6.33 -3.86 19.43
N VAL A 52 5.81 -4.83 18.68
CA VAL A 52 4.48 -5.45 18.91
C VAL A 52 4.45 -6.11 20.28
N PHE A 53 5.49 -6.87 20.65
CA PHE A 53 5.60 -7.49 21.96
C PHE A 53 5.60 -6.43 23.07
N TYR A 54 6.42 -5.40 22.93
CA TYR A 54 6.49 -4.27 23.87
C TYR A 54 5.13 -3.59 24.04
N LEU A 55 4.44 -3.26 22.94
CA LEU A 55 3.10 -2.65 22.98
C LEU A 55 2.08 -3.59 23.63
N SER A 56 2.21 -4.90 23.39
CA SER A 56 1.30 -5.89 23.94
C SER A 56 1.44 -6.01 25.45
N VAL A 57 2.68 -6.11 25.96
CA VAL A 57 2.97 -6.14 27.40
C VAL A 57 2.57 -4.83 28.06
N ARG A 58 3.04 -3.69 27.52
CA ARG A 58 2.79 -2.36 28.10
C ARG A 58 1.31 -2.03 28.22
N ASN A 59 0.50 -2.41 27.23
CA ASN A 59 -0.92 -2.07 27.20
C ASN A 59 -1.82 -3.21 27.69
N ASN A 60 -1.24 -4.29 28.24
CA ASN A 60 -1.95 -5.52 28.62
C ASN A 60 -2.91 -5.99 27.49
N TYR A 61 -2.38 -6.00 26.27
CA TYR A 61 -3.16 -6.27 25.07
C TYR A 61 -3.50 -7.76 24.98
N LYS A 62 -4.79 -8.06 24.98
CA LYS A 62 -5.30 -9.39 24.65
C LYS A 62 -5.65 -9.45 23.17
N PHE A 63 -4.89 -10.25 22.43
CA PHE A 63 -5.15 -10.50 21.02
C PHE A 63 -6.53 -11.12 20.83
N ASN A 64 -7.24 -10.68 19.78
CA ASN A 64 -8.48 -11.32 19.38
C ASN A 64 -8.16 -12.71 18.80
N VAL A 65 -8.75 -13.76 19.38
CA VAL A 65 -8.56 -15.16 18.94
C VAL A 65 -8.83 -15.31 17.44
N TYR A 66 -9.91 -14.72 16.91
CA TYR A 66 -10.20 -14.79 15.47
C TYR A 66 -9.12 -14.14 14.61
N GLY A 67 -8.50 -13.06 15.12
CA GLY A 67 -7.39 -12.43 14.43
C GLY A 67 -6.11 -13.28 14.44
N LEU A 68 -5.85 -13.99 15.54
CA LEU A 68 -4.73 -14.94 15.60
C LEU A 68 -4.99 -16.16 14.72
N ILE A 69 -6.21 -16.69 14.70
CA ILE A 69 -6.60 -17.79 13.81
C ILE A 69 -6.36 -17.38 12.35
N LEU A 70 -6.72 -16.15 11.95
CA LEU A 70 -6.45 -15.70 10.59
C LEU A 70 -4.94 -15.71 10.28
N ALA A 71 -4.11 -15.15 11.16
CA ALA A 71 -2.66 -15.18 10.99
C ALA A 71 -2.13 -16.62 10.88
N LEU A 72 -2.62 -17.51 11.76
CA LEU A 72 -2.26 -18.93 11.76
C LEU A 72 -2.71 -19.65 10.49
N VAL A 73 -3.93 -19.42 9.99
CA VAL A 73 -4.42 -20.04 8.74
C VAL A 73 -3.50 -19.71 7.59
N PHE A 74 -3.09 -18.45 7.46
CA PHE A 74 -2.12 -18.09 6.44
C PHE A 74 -0.78 -18.76 6.71
N VAL A 75 -0.15 -18.57 7.89
CA VAL A 75 1.15 -19.20 8.25
C VAL A 75 1.15 -20.71 8.02
N SER A 76 0.09 -21.41 8.42
CA SER A 76 -0.08 -22.85 8.24
C SER A 76 -0.27 -23.19 6.76
N GLY A 77 -1.13 -22.48 6.04
CA GLY A 77 -1.29 -22.65 4.59
C GLY A 77 0.05 -22.52 3.86
N TYR A 78 0.87 -21.56 4.25
CA TYR A 78 2.23 -21.42 3.74
C TYR A 78 3.15 -22.58 4.11
N PHE A 79 3.17 -22.98 5.39
CA PHE A 79 4.04 -24.06 5.85
C PHE A 79 3.71 -25.37 5.14
N PHE A 80 2.43 -25.67 4.97
CA PHE A 80 1.99 -26.85 4.23
C PHE A 80 2.30 -26.74 2.73
N SER A 81 2.06 -25.60 2.09
CA SER A 81 2.49 -25.37 0.70
C SER A 81 4.00 -25.53 0.56
N TYR A 82 4.80 -25.03 1.49
CA TYR A 82 6.25 -25.23 1.51
C TYR A 82 6.63 -26.71 1.60
N LEU A 83 6.06 -27.47 2.55
CA LEU A 83 6.37 -28.89 2.68
C LEU A 83 6.04 -29.69 1.41
N ILE A 84 4.96 -29.33 0.72
CA ILE A 84 4.53 -29.98 -0.52
C ILE A 84 5.41 -29.55 -1.72
N LEU A 85 5.93 -28.32 -1.71
CA LEU A 85 6.58 -27.68 -2.87
C LEU A 85 8.09 -27.43 -2.73
N LYS A 86 8.70 -27.84 -1.62
CA LYS A 86 10.11 -27.56 -1.25
C LYS A 86 11.12 -27.86 -2.37
N ASN A 87 10.83 -28.83 -3.24
CA ASN A 87 11.71 -29.22 -4.35
C ASN A 87 11.21 -28.78 -5.74
N LYS A 88 10.15 -27.97 -5.82
CA LYS A 88 9.45 -27.64 -7.07
C LYS A 88 9.47 -26.15 -7.47
N SER A 89 9.67 -25.21 -6.53
CA SER A 89 9.73 -23.78 -6.86
C SER A 89 10.45 -22.97 -5.78
N THR A 90 11.51 -22.24 -6.16
CA THR A 90 12.22 -21.28 -5.29
C THR A 90 11.36 -20.05 -4.98
N ILE A 91 10.48 -19.66 -5.90
CA ILE A 91 9.62 -18.47 -5.76
C ILE A 91 8.64 -18.64 -4.59
N ALA A 92 8.08 -19.83 -4.39
CA ALA A 92 7.19 -20.09 -3.27
C ALA A 92 7.89 -19.91 -1.91
N TYR A 93 9.16 -20.30 -1.81
CA TYR A 93 9.98 -20.12 -0.61
C TYR A 93 10.25 -18.63 -0.34
N ASP A 94 10.61 -17.88 -1.37
CA ASP A 94 10.84 -16.44 -1.24
C ASP A 94 9.56 -15.74 -0.76
N MET A 95 8.42 -16.02 -1.38
CA MET A 95 7.14 -15.40 -1.00
C MET A 95 6.71 -15.74 0.44
N TRP A 96 6.97 -16.95 0.90
CA TRP A 96 6.76 -17.31 2.31
C TRP A 96 7.64 -16.47 3.24
N THR A 97 8.92 -16.34 2.89
CA THR A 97 9.88 -15.54 3.64
C THR A 97 9.43 -14.08 3.69
N TYR A 98 8.98 -13.52 2.56
CA TYR A 98 8.40 -12.16 2.49
C TYR A 98 7.16 -12.02 3.39
N TYR A 99 6.28 -13.02 3.46
CA TYR A 99 5.11 -12.96 4.34
C TYR A 99 5.51 -12.88 5.82
N ILE A 100 6.46 -13.70 6.27
CA ILE A 100 6.92 -13.69 7.67
C ILE A 100 7.67 -12.41 8.02
N ILE A 101 8.43 -11.85 7.08
CA ILE A 101 9.25 -10.66 7.30
C ILE A 101 8.40 -9.38 7.24
N TRP A 102 7.36 -9.34 6.40
CA TRP A 102 6.65 -8.09 6.09
C TRP A 102 5.17 -8.14 6.43
N ALA A 103 4.41 -9.05 5.82
CA ALA A 103 2.96 -9.11 5.96
C ALA A 103 2.50 -9.46 7.38
N LEU A 104 3.07 -10.50 8.00
CA LEU A 104 2.71 -10.93 9.34
C LEU A 104 3.05 -9.87 10.41
N PRO A 105 4.26 -9.25 10.42
CA PRO A 105 4.55 -8.13 11.31
C PRO A 105 3.61 -6.95 11.12
N ALA A 106 3.32 -6.57 9.87
CA ALA A 106 2.38 -5.50 9.55
C ALA A 106 0.97 -5.80 10.08
N TYR A 107 0.49 -7.04 9.89
CA TYR A 107 -0.78 -7.51 10.44
C TYR A 107 -0.82 -7.37 11.97
N LEU A 108 0.17 -7.93 12.67
CA LEU A 108 0.26 -7.88 14.13
C LEU A 108 0.36 -6.44 14.65
N LEU A 109 1.14 -5.60 13.98
CA LEU A 109 1.23 -4.17 14.27
C LEU A 109 -0.14 -3.49 14.13
N GLY A 110 -0.88 -3.80 13.06
CA GLY A 110 -2.26 -3.35 12.89
C GLY A 110 -3.15 -3.77 14.07
N MET A 111 -3.05 -5.02 14.51
CA MET A 111 -3.84 -5.53 15.64
C MET A 111 -3.60 -4.71 16.91
N VAL A 112 -2.35 -4.54 17.33
CA VAL A 112 -2.01 -3.80 18.57
C VAL A 112 -2.34 -2.31 18.45
N SER A 113 -2.07 -1.71 17.28
CA SER A 113 -2.32 -0.30 17.00
C SER A 113 -3.80 0.06 16.99
N SER A 114 -4.70 -0.90 16.72
CA SER A 114 -6.15 -0.69 16.80
C SER A 114 -6.67 -0.34 18.20
N ARG A 115 -5.85 -0.54 19.23
CA ARG A 115 -6.19 -0.28 20.64
C ARG A 115 -5.39 0.81 21.31
N ASP A 116 -4.31 1.24 20.68
CA ASP A 116 -3.57 2.39 21.14
C ASP A 116 -4.29 3.67 20.71
N LYS A 117 -4.91 4.35 21.68
CA LYS A 117 -5.62 5.62 21.48
C LYS A 117 -4.72 6.72 20.90
N LEU A 118 -3.41 6.66 21.16
CA LEU A 118 -2.44 7.65 20.71
C LEU A 118 -1.83 7.30 19.36
N PHE A 119 -1.92 6.06 18.89
CA PHE A 119 -1.26 5.61 17.67
C PHE A 119 -1.67 6.44 16.46
N LEU A 120 -2.98 6.52 16.18
CA LEU A 120 -3.49 7.34 15.08
C LEU A 120 -3.10 8.81 15.25
N ASN A 121 -3.22 9.36 16.46
CA ASN A 121 -2.86 10.75 16.72
C ASN A 121 -1.38 11.02 16.46
N ASN A 122 -0.49 10.07 16.77
CA ASN A 122 0.93 10.19 16.50
C ASN A 122 1.23 10.11 15.00
N MET A 123 0.56 9.22 14.26
CA MET A 123 0.65 9.20 12.79
C MET A 123 0.22 10.55 12.20
N TRP A 124 -0.93 11.07 12.61
CA TRP A 124 -1.41 12.37 12.15
C TRP A 124 -0.49 13.54 12.46
N LYS A 125 0.27 13.49 13.57
CA LYS A 125 1.26 14.53 13.89
C LYS A 125 2.48 14.52 12.97
N SER A 126 2.81 13.39 12.37
CA SER A 126 4.00 13.22 11.52
C SER A 126 3.69 13.03 10.04
N ILE A 127 2.42 12.92 9.65
CA ILE A 127 2.04 12.57 8.28
C ILE A 127 2.55 13.57 7.25
N ASP A 128 2.58 14.87 7.57
CA ASP A 128 3.15 15.91 6.72
C ASP A 128 4.65 15.70 6.49
N LEU A 129 5.41 15.45 7.57
CA LEU A 129 6.84 15.18 7.47
C LEU A 129 7.10 13.90 6.68
N PHE A 130 6.27 12.87 6.88
CA PHE A 130 6.37 11.63 6.13
C PHE A 130 6.12 11.84 4.62
N MET A 131 5.08 12.61 4.28
CA MET A 131 4.82 13.02 2.89
C MET A 131 6.00 13.80 2.30
N LEU A 132 6.59 14.73 3.06
CA LEU A 132 7.77 15.49 2.62
C LEU A 132 8.98 14.58 2.35
N VAL A 133 9.25 13.60 3.22
CA VAL A 133 10.33 12.62 3.03
C VAL A 133 10.11 11.81 1.76
N ILE A 134 8.91 11.28 1.53
CA ILE A 134 8.59 10.58 0.28
C ILE A 134 8.79 11.50 -0.92
N THR A 135 8.34 12.75 -0.81
CA THR A 135 8.47 13.76 -1.88
C THR A 135 9.94 13.99 -2.25
N ILE A 136 10.81 14.16 -1.27
CA ILE A 136 12.26 14.32 -1.51
C ILE A 136 12.80 13.10 -2.27
N ILE A 137 12.45 11.90 -1.84
CA ILE A 137 12.90 10.65 -2.48
C ILE A 137 12.45 10.58 -3.93
N VAL A 138 11.17 10.85 -4.21
CA VAL A 138 10.63 10.76 -5.58
C VAL A 138 11.10 11.89 -6.48
N VAL A 139 11.42 13.06 -5.93
CA VAL A 139 11.99 14.18 -6.70
C VAL A 139 13.45 13.91 -7.05
N ILE A 140 14.26 13.43 -6.11
CA ILE A 140 15.65 13.04 -6.38
C ILE A 140 15.70 11.98 -7.49
N ASN A 141 14.90 10.92 -7.35
CA ASN A 141 14.83 9.87 -8.37
C ASN A 141 14.22 10.39 -9.68
N GLY A 142 13.18 11.22 -9.63
CA GLY A 142 12.56 11.83 -10.82
C GLY A 142 13.54 12.68 -11.64
N VAL A 143 14.35 13.50 -10.97
CA VAL A 143 15.43 14.27 -11.62
C VAL A 143 16.48 13.35 -12.21
N TYR A 144 16.81 12.24 -11.53
CA TYR A 144 17.72 11.25 -12.09
C TYR A 144 17.16 10.62 -13.37
N PHE A 145 15.89 10.19 -13.37
CA PHE A 145 15.23 9.63 -14.56
C PHE A 145 15.15 10.65 -15.71
N LEU A 146 14.94 11.94 -15.39
CA LEU A 146 14.99 13.02 -16.39
C LEU A 146 16.36 13.12 -17.05
N LYS A 147 17.45 12.96 -16.30
CA LYS A 147 18.83 13.13 -16.80
C LYS A 147 19.36 11.90 -17.54
N ASN A 148 19.20 10.73 -16.93
CA ASN A 148 19.89 9.51 -17.35
C ASN A 148 19.00 8.58 -18.20
N GLY A 149 17.75 8.98 -18.44
CA GLY A 149 16.74 8.09 -19.00
C GLY A 149 16.47 6.90 -18.07
N ARG A 150 15.72 5.94 -18.58
CA ARG A 150 15.15 4.85 -17.77
C ARG A 150 15.97 3.57 -17.76
N GLN A 151 16.85 3.40 -18.74
CA GLN A 151 17.63 2.18 -18.96
C GLN A 151 18.80 2.04 -17.97
N THR A 152 19.08 3.06 -17.17
CA THR A 152 20.21 3.12 -16.23
C THR A 152 19.92 2.53 -14.85
N PHE A 153 18.66 2.25 -14.50
CA PHE A 153 18.33 1.53 -13.27
C PHE A 153 18.15 0.04 -13.52
N SER A 154 18.77 -0.75 -12.64
CA SER A 154 18.71 -2.20 -12.65
C SER A 154 17.26 -2.70 -12.64
N THR A 155 17.02 -3.74 -13.42
CA THR A 155 15.85 -4.62 -13.31
C THR A 155 15.78 -5.36 -11.97
N SER A 156 16.80 -5.21 -11.11
CA SER A 156 16.94 -5.90 -9.82
C SER A 156 17.23 -4.91 -8.70
N GLY A 157 16.27 -4.74 -7.79
CA GLY A 157 16.30 -3.81 -6.65
C GLY A 157 14.95 -3.10 -6.41
N THR A 158 14.80 -2.36 -5.31
CA THR A 158 13.56 -1.62 -4.98
C THR A 158 13.45 -0.28 -5.71
N ILE A 159 14.55 0.33 -6.16
CA ILE A 159 14.51 1.56 -6.96
C ILE A 159 14.23 1.17 -8.42
N THR A 160 12.95 0.92 -8.69
CA THR A 160 12.47 0.72 -10.06
C THR A 160 11.62 1.91 -10.46
N TYR A 161 11.45 2.10 -11.77
CA TYR A 161 10.48 3.07 -12.29
C TYR A 161 9.07 2.85 -11.72
N GLN A 162 8.66 1.60 -11.46
CA GLN A 162 7.33 1.29 -10.92
C GLN A 162 7.25 1.80 -9.49
N THR A 163 8.25 1.47 -8.67
CA THR A 163 8.30 1.88 -7.27
C THR A 163 8.24 3.38 -7.14
N ILE A 164 9.05 4.12 -7.91
CA ILE A 164 9.07 5.58 -7.86
C ILE A 164 7.75 6.17 -8.38
N SER A 165 7.15 5.59 -9.42
CA SER A 165 5.84 6.02 -9.91
C SER A 165 4.73 5.83 -8.86
N TYR A 166 4.67 4.68 -8.20
CA TYR A 166 3.73 4.40 -7.12
C TYR A 166 3.96 5.30 -5.90
N LEU A 167 5.22 5.52 -5.49
CA LEU A 167 5.56 6.44 -4.40
C LEU A 167 5.21 7.89 -4.75
N SER A 168 5.36 8.29 -6.01
CA SER A 168 4.99 9.63 -6.49
C SER A 168 3.47 9.82 -6.40
N ALA A 169 2.69 8.84 -6.86
CA ALA A 169 1.23 8.84 -6.72
C ALA A 169 0.78 8.83 -5.25
N PHE A 170 1.48 8.08 -4.40
CA PHE A 170 1.20 8.03 -2.97
C PHE A 170 1.46 9.36 -2.27
N ALA A 171 2.62 9.98 -2.54
CA ALA A 171 2.95 11.31 -2.04
C ALA A 171 1.94 12.35 -2.53
N PHE A 172 1.56 12.30 -3.80
CA PHE A 172 0.53 13.14 -4.40
C PHE A 172 -0.82 12.97 -3.68
N GLY A 173 -1.29 11.73 -3.51
CA GLY A 173 -2.56 11.43 -2.85
C GLY A 173 -2.59 11.90 -1.41
N LEU A 174 -1.52 11.66 -0.64
CA LEU A 174 -1.38 12.17 0.73
C LEU A 174 -1.36 13.69 0.76
N ASN A 175 -0.56 14.33 -0.08
CA ASN A 175 -0.44 15.78 -0.15
C ASN A 175 -1.77 16.44 -0.52
N TYR A 176 -2.46 15.91 -1.54
CA TYR A 176 -3.77 16.40 -1.97
C TYR A 176 -4.81 16.26 -0.87
N PHE A 177 -4.83 15.10 -0.20
CA PHE A 177 -5.71 14.86 0.93
C PHE A 177 -5.44 15.82 2.10
N LEU A 178 -4.18 16.04 2.47
CA LEU A 178 -3.79 16.93 3.56
C LEU A 178 -4.06 18.42 3.26
N LEU A 179 -4.00 18.81 1.99
CA LEU A 179 -4.41 20.14 1.56
C LEU A 179 -5.91 20.38 1.72
N ILE A 180 -6.73 19.33 1.53
CA ILE A 180 -8.18 19.39 1.70
C ILE A 180 -8.57 19.25 3.18
N ASP A 181 -7.95 18.32 3.92
CA ASP A 181 -8.23 18.07 5.33
C ASP A 181 -7.55 19.09 6.27
N THR A 182 -8.05 20.32 6.21
CA THR A 182 -7.52 21.45 7.01
C THR A 182 -8.08 21.52 8.42
N GLU A 183 -9.03 20.66 8.79
CA GLU A 183 -9.74 20.74 10.07
C GLU A 183 -9.24 19.73 11.11
N ASN A 184 -8.54 18.67 10.70
CA ASN A 184 -8.08 17.65 11.63
C ASN A 184 -7.15 18.22 12.71
N THR A 185 -7.62 18.19 13.97
CA THR A 185 -6.93 18.77 15.13
C THR A 185 -5.72 17.95 15.57
N ASN A 186 -5.57 16.71 15.12
CA ASN A 186 -4.43 15.86 15.46
C ASN A 186 -3.21 16.14 14.58
N ARG A 187 -3.39 16.86 13.47
CA ARG A 187 -2.30 17.32 12.61
C ARG A 187 -1.57 18.50 13.25
N ALA A 188 -0.26 18.61 13.04
CA ALA A 188 0.51 19.69 13.61
C ALA A 188 0.01 21.06 13.12
N VAL A 189 -0.09 22.02 14.05
CA VAL A 189 -0.74 23.33 13.80
C VAL A 189 -0.05 24.09 12.67
N PHE A 190 1.28 24.04 12.59
CA PHE A 190 2.07 24.68 11.56
C PHE A 190 1.62 24.25 10.15
N PHE A 191 1.63 22.95 9.85
CA PHE A 191 1.25 22.42 8.53
C PHE A 191 -0.23 22.68 8.19
N ARG A 192 -1.10 22.73 9.19
CA ARG A 192 -2.54 22.95 9.00
C ARG A 192 -2.89 24.41 8.68
N LYS A 193 -2.26 25.37 9.37
CA LYS A 193 -2.65 26.78 9.34
C LYS A 193 -1.76 27.68 8.49
N ASN A 194 -0.49 27.33 8.26
CA ASN A 194 0.46 28.19 7.55
C ASN A 194 0.13 28.25 6.04
N ILE A 195 -0.11 29.45 5.52
CA ILE A 195 -0.42 29.68 4.09
C ILE A 195 0.79 29.39 3.20
N PHE A 196 2.00 29.74 3.62
CA PHE A 196 3.22 29.48 2.85
C PHE A 196 3.45 27.98 2.69
N TYR A 197 3.19 27.19 3.73
CA TYR A 197 3.26 25.74 3.64
C TYR A 197 2.21 25.17 2.67
N LYS A 198 1.01 25.76 2.60
CA LYS A 198 -0.02 25.32 1.63
C LYS A 198 0.40 25.62 0.20
N ILE A 199 0.95 26.81 -0.07
CA ILE A 199 1.50 27.18 -1.38
C ILE A 199 2.64 26.23 -1.75
N PHE A 200 3.57 25.99 -0.81
CA PHE A 200 4.64 25.02 -0.98
C PHE A 200 4.10 23.62 -1.29
N SER A 201 3.06 23.17 -0.59
CA SER A 201 2.42 21.87 -0.82
C SER A 201 1.80 21.76 -2.21
N ILE A 202 1.24 22.85 -2.76
CA ILE A 202 0.77 22.89 -4.16
C ILE A 202 1.94 22.72 -5.14
N LEU A 203 3.07 23.40 -4.89
CA LEU A 203 4.28 23.19 -5.69
C LEU A 203 4.78 21.74 -5.61
N LEU A 204 4.68 21.11 -4.43
CA LEU A 204 5.03 19.70 -4.28
C LEU A 204 4.12 18.76 -5.08
N LEU A 205 2.82 19.06 -5.20
CA LEU A 205 1.92 18.28 -6.08
C LEU A 205 2.42 18.27 -7.53
N PHE A 206 2.89 19.44 -8.01
CA PHE A 206 3.48 19.55 -9.34
C PHE A 206 4.72 18.66 -9.49
N LEU A 207 5.67 18.76 -8.54
CA LEU A 207 6.89 17.95 -8.58
C LEU A 207 6.61 16.44 -8.49
N GLN A 208 5.67 16.04 -7.63
CA GLN A 208 5.22 14.64 -7.50
C GLN A 208 4.60 14.14 -8.81
N GLY A 209 3.78 14.97 -9.48
CA GLY A 209 3.21 14.68 -10.79
C GLY A 209 4.28 14.51 -11.87
N VAL A 210 5.25 15.43 -11.96
CA VAL A 210 6.35 15.34 -12.94
C VAL A 210 7.13 14.04 -12.73
N SER A 211 7.53 13.73 -11.49
CA SER A 211 8.24 12.48 -11.17
C SER A 211 7.47 11.24 -11.60
N LEU A 212 6.14 11.23 -11.45
CA LEU A 212 5.29 10.14 -11.91
C LEU A 212 5.30 10.00 -13.44
N VAL A 213 5.15 11.10 -14.17
CA VAL A 213 5.12 11.07 -15.64
C VAL A 213 6.46 10.63 -16.20
N VAL A 214 7.56 11.22 -15.73
CA VAL A 214 8.93 10.89 -16.17
C VAL A 214 9.24 9.41 -15.93
N THR A 215 8.81 8.86 -14.80
CA THR A 215 9.01 7.43 -14.51
C THR A 215 8.08 6.52 -15.31
N GLY A 216 7.00 7.04 -15.89
CA GLY A 216 6.11 6.33 -16.82
C GLY A 216 5.54 5.03 -16.26
N GLY A 217 5.19 4.97 -14.98
CA GLY A 217 4.58 3.81 -14.35
C GLY A 217 3.05 3.84 -14.47
N ARG A 218 2.47 2.89 -15.22
CA ARG A 218 1.01 2.82 -15.44
C ARG A 218 0.23 2.63 -14.14
N GLY A 219 0.67 1.73 -13.29
CA GLY A 219 0.01 1.47 -12.00
C GLY A 219 0.04 2.68 -11.05
N GLY A 220 1.15 3.43 -11.04
CA GLY A 220 1.23 4.69 -10.30
C GLY A 220 0.27 5.75 -10.86
N PHE A 221 0.17 5.87 -12.19
CA PHE A 221 -0.80 6.77 -12.82
C PHE A 221 -2.25 6.43 -12.43
N ILE A 222 -2.62 5.14 -12.46
CA ILE A 222 -3.96 4.69 -12.04
C ILE A 222 -4.19 5.00 -10.56
N LEU A 223 -3.18 4.81 -9.70
CA LEU A 223 -3.27 5.16 -8.29
C LEU A 223 -3.50 6.67 -8.09
N LEU A 224 -2.82 7.53 -8.86
CA LEU A 224 -3.04 8.97 -8.84
C LEU A 224 -4.49 9.31 -9.20
N VAL A 225 -5.02 8.69 -10.25
CA VAL A 225 -6.42 8.84 -10.68
C VAL A 225 -7.37 8.40 -9.57
N VAL A 226 -7.16 7.23 -8.97
CA VAL A 226 -7.96 6.71 -7.84
C VAL A 226 -7.94 7.67 -6.66
N TYR A 227 -6.77 8.18 -6.27
CA TYR A 227 -6.67 9.17 -5.19
C TYR A 227 -7.43 10.45 -5.52
N PHE A 228 -7.21 10.99 -6.73
CA PHE A 228 -7.88 12.20 -7.18
C PHE A 228 -9.41 12.04 -7.10
N PHE A 229 -9.97 11.02 -7.76
CA PHE A 229 -11.42 10.78 -7.72
C PHE A 229 -11.94 10.52 -6.31
N TYR A 230 -11.25 9.67 -5.52
CA TYR A 230 -11.68 9.38 -4.16
C TYR A 230 -11.74 10.63 -3.29
N ILE A 231 -10.67 11.44 -3.30
CA ILE A 231 -10.54 12.63 -2.49
C ILE A 231 -11.50 13.74 -2.97
N THR A 232 -11.60 13.97 -4.28
CA THR A 232 -12.46 15.01 -4.85
C THR A 232 -13.94 14.74 -4.59
N PHE A 233 -14.41 13.50 -4.83
CA PHE A 233 -15.85 13.20 -4.80
C PHE A 233 -16.34 12.64 -3.46
N PHE A 234 -15.53 11.85 -2.76
CA PHE A 234 -15.99 11.14 -1.56
C PHE A 234 -15.54 11.79 -0.24
N GLN A 235 -14.57 12.70 -0.27
CA GLN A 235 -14.23 13.49 0.92
C GLN A 235 -15.16 14.69 1.08
N LYS A 236 -16.00 14.62 2.12
CA LYS A 236 -16.81 15.75 2.57
C LYS A 236 -15.90 16.82 3.18
N ALA A 237 -15.60 17.86 2.41
CA ALA A 237 -15.00 19.09 2.92
C ALA A 237 -16.13 20.11 3.08
N GLU A 238 -16.60 20.35 4.30
CA GLU A 238 -17.85 21.08 4.57
C GLU A 238 -17.82 22.55 4.13
N LYS A 239 -16.66 23.13 3.76
CA LYS A 239 -16.56 24.59 3.52
C LYS A 239 -15.66 25.10 2.38
N ARG A 240 -14.98 24.25 1.58
CA ARG A 240 -13.96 24.75 0.62
C ARG A 240 -13.94 24.05 -0.74
N ASN A 241 -15.03 24.19 -1.50
CA ASN A 241 -15.11 23.70 -2.88
C ASN A 241 -14.10 24.41 -3.81
N TYR A 242 -13.77 25.67 -3.55
CA TYR A 242 -12.83 26.47 -4.35
C TYR A 242 -11.39 25.93 -4.35
N PHE A 243 -10.95 25.28 -3.27
CA PHE A 243 -9.60 24.70 -3.25
C PHE A 243 -9.50 23.45 -4.13
N LYS A 244 -10.59 22.68 -4.24
CA LYS A 244 -10.68 21.59 -5.21
C LYS A 244 -10.55 22.13 -6.62
N ILE A 245 -11.21 23.25 -6.93
CA ILE A 245 -11.11 23.94 -8.22
C ILE A 245 -9.66 24.41 -8.47
N VAL A 246 -9.00 25.05 -7.50
CA VAL A 246 -7.59 25.48 -7.67
C VAL A 246 -6.66 24.30 -7.93
N VAL A 247 -6.83 23.18 -7.23
CA VAL A 247 -6.01 21.99 -7.49
C VAL A 247 -6.33 21.39 -8.86
N VAL A 248 -7.61 21.33 -9.27
CA VAL A 248 -8.01 20.90 -10.61
C VAL A 248 -7.38 21.79 -11.68
N LEU A 249 -7.43 23.11 -11.52
CA LEU A 249 -6.79 24.06 -12.42
C LEU A 249 -5.26 23.92 -12.43
N ALA A 250 -4.64 23.67 -11.29
CA ALA A 250 -3.21 23.39 -11.21
C ALA A 250 -2.84 22.09 -11.91
N ILE A 251 -3.68 21.05 -11.81
CA ILE A 251 -3.52 19.79 -12.56
C ILE A 251 -3.71 20.03 -14.05
N ILE A 252 -4.71 20.80 -14.48
CA ILE A 252 -4.91 21.16 -15.89
C ILE A 252 -3.71 21.93 -16.43
N ALA A 253 -3.24 22.94 -15.71
CA ALA A 253 -2.05 23.69 -16.09
C ALA A 253 -0.80 22.79 -16.17
N PHE A 254 -0.65 21.86 -15.22
CA PHE A 254 0.40 20.84 -15.24
C PHE A 254 0.31 19.93 -16.47
N VAL A 255 -0.87 19.41 -16.78
CA VAL A 255 -1.13 18.60 -17.96
C VAL A 255 -0.74 19.40 -19.21
N THR A 256 -1.20 20.64 -19.35
CA THR A 256 -0.83 21.50 -20.48
C THR A 256 0.68 21.71 -20.59
N ILE A 257 1.38 22.02 -19.50
CA ILE A 257 2.84 22.21 -19.50
C ILE A 257 3.56 20.94 -19.93
N ILE A 258 3.12 19.78 -19.45
CA ILE A 258 3.72 18.49 -19.81
C ILE A 258 3.49 18.16 -21.28
N PHE A 259 2.27 18.29 -21.79
CA PHE A 259 1.95 17.97 -23.18
C PHE A 259 2.54 18.97 -24.19
N THR A 260 2.91 20.18 -23.73
CA THR A 260 3.65 21.16 -24.55
C THR A 260 5.17 21.10 -24.37
N SER A 261 5.67 20.24 -23.47
CA SER A 261 7.11 20.14 -23.22
C SER A 261 7.78 19.30 -24.30
N ASN A 262 8.77 19.86 -25.02
CA ASN A 262 9.59 19.13 -26.00
C ASN A 262 10.67 18.26 -25.30
N ASN A 263 10.34 17.61 -24.18
CA ASN A 263 11.30 16.84 -23.39
C ASN A 263 11.14 15.34 -23.63
N LYS A 264 12.16 14.71 -24.24
CA LYS A 264 12.18 13.28 -24.57
C LYS A 264 11.84 12.36 -23.39
N ALA A 265 12.26 12.68 -22.16
CA ALA A 265 11.98 11.85 -21.00
C ALA A 265 10.50 11.90 -20.60
N ILE A 266 9.87 13.07 -20.76
CA ILE A 266 8.43 13.24 -20.57
C ILE A 266 7.67 12.49 -21.67
N ASP A 267 8.09 12.62 -22.93
CA ASP A 267 7.47 11.93 -24.08
C ASP A 267 7.50 10.41 -23.91
N MET A 268 8.66 9.84 -23.57
CA MET A 268 8.80 8.41 -23.28
C MET A 268 7.94 7.97 -22.09
N GLY A 269 7.81 8.84 -21.08
CA GLY A 269 6.97 8.62 -19.91
C GLY A 269 5.50 8.52 -20.26
N LEU A 270 4.99 9.51 -21.01
CA LEU A 270 3.62 9.59 -21.52
C LEU A 270 3.31 8.44 -22.47
N GLN A 271 4.18 8.20 -23.46
CA GLN A 271 4.03 7.10 -24.41
C GLN A 271 3.86 5.79 -23.66
N ARG A 272 4.65 5.52 -22.62
CA ARG A 272 4.47 4.29 -21.86
C ARG A 272 3.18 4.29 -21.04
N ILE A 273 2.77 5.41 -20.46
CA ILE A 273 1.51 5.47 -19.70
C ILE A 273 0.33 5.17 -20.63
N PHE A 274 0.37 5.57 -21.89
CA PHE A 274 -0.76 5.49 -22.81
C PHE A 274 -0.61 4.51 -23.97
N SER A 275 0.51 3.77 -24.12
CA SER A 275 0.74 2.91 -25.31
C SER A 275 -0.27 1.79 -25.52
N TYR A 276 -1.00 1.40 -24.47
CA TYR A 276 -2.09 0.42 -24.58
C TYR A 276 -3.40 1.02 -25.10
N ILE A 277 -3.47 2.34 -25.29
CA ILE A 277 -4.63 3.04 -25.86
C ILE A 277 -4.27 3.36 -27.32
N THR A 278 -4.91 2.67 -28.24
CA THR A 278 -4.77 2.85 -29.68
C THR A 278 -6.07 3.40 -30.28
N ASP A 279 -6.03 3.82 -31.53
CA ASP A 279 -7.23 4.28 -32.26
C ASP A 279 -8.29 3.16 -32.41
N GLU A 280 -7.85 1.90 -32.36
CA GLU A 280 -8.69 0.69 -32.43
C GLU A 280 -9.19 0.22 -31.05
N GLY A 281 -8.76 0.85 -29.95
CA GLY A 281 -9.20 0.55 -28.59
C GLY A 281 -8.05 0.23 -27.64
N ILE A 282 -8.20 -0.82 -26.82
CA ILE A 282 -7.19 -1.22 -25.83
C ILE A 282 -6.35 -2.36 -26.39
N ASP A 283 -5.07 -2.10 -26.64
CA ASP A 283 -4.09 -3.11 -27.03
C ASP A 283 -3.42 -3.73 -25.79
N MET A 284 -3.77 -4.97 -25.50
CA MET A 284 -3.22 -5.72 -24.37
C MET A 284 -1.80 -6.23 -24.63
N SER A 285 -1.31 -6.30 -25.87
CA SER A 285 0.06 -6.73 -26.17
C SER A 285 1.09 -5.77 -25.58
N GLU A 286 0.74 -4.48 -25.53
CA GLU A 286 1.52 -3.41 -24.93
C GLU A 286 1.58 -3.47 -23.40
N THR A 287 0.93 -4.44 -22.74
CA THR A 287 0.75 -4.50 -21.29
C THR A 287 1.73 -5.39 -20.53
N SER A 288 2.97 -5.52 -21.01
CA SER A 288 4.01 -6.33 -20.34
C SER A 288 3.63 -7.81 -20.24
N TYR A 289 3.26 -8.41 -21.37
CA TYR A 289 2.85 -9.81 -21.50
C TYR A 289 1.57 -10.20 -20.75
N ARG A 290 0.74 -9.23 -20.30
CA ARG A 290 -0.50 -9.57 -19.58
C ARG A 290 -1.52 -10.29 -20.45
N ASP A 291 -1.50 -10.08 -21.76
CA ASP A 291 -2.28 -10.84 -22.75
C ASP A 291 -2.01 -12.35 -22.67
N VAL A 292 -0.74 -12.75 -22.72
CA VAL A 292 -0.32 -14.16 -22.63
C VAL A 292 -0.61 -14.70 -21.23
N ASN A 293 -0.21 -13.93 -20.23
CA ASN A 293 -0.35 -14.27 -18.82
C ASN A 293 -1.81 -14.50 -18.40
N TYR A 294 -2.72 -13.59 -18.79
CA TYR A 294 -4.13 -13.72 -18.43
C TYR A 294 -4.75 -14.92 -19.13
N LYS A 295 -4.38 -15.19 -20.38
CA LYS A 295 -4.81 -16.38 -21.10
C LYS A 295 -4.39 -17.67 -20.37
N VAL A 296 -3.12 -17.79 -20.01
CA VAL A 296 -2.62 -18.93 -19.24
C VAL A 296 -3.34 -19.06 -17.88
N ALA A 297 -3.57 -17.94 -17.19
CA ALA A 297 -4.33 -17.94 -15.93
C ALA A 297 -5.75 -18.48 -16.12
N LEU A 298 -6.46 -18.02 -17.15
CA LEU A 298 -7.82 -18.45 -17.45
C LEU A 298 -7.88 -19.93 -17.85
N ASP A 299 -6.92 -20.40 -18.65
CA ASP A 299 -6.80 -21.81 -19.03
C ASP A 299 -6.60 -22.69 -17.79
N LEU A 300 -5.72 -22.29 -16.86
CA LEU A 300 -5.51 -23.00 -15.59
C LEU A 300 -6.76 -22.97 -14.70
N ILE A 301 -7.42 -21.81 -14.59
CA ILE A 301 -8.68 -21.70 -13.82
C ILE A 301 -9.74 -22.65 -14.40
N SER A 302 -9.82 -22.77 -15.73
CA SER A 302 -10.78 -23.67 -16.39
C SER A 302 -10.54 -25.15 -16.07
N GLN A 303 -9.29 -25.55 -15.82
CA GLN A 303 -8.94 -26.92 -15.45
C GLN A 303 -9.32 -27.26 -14.00
N ARG A 304 -9.30 -26.29 -13.08
CA ARG A 304 -9.61 -26.49 -11.65
C ARG A 304 -10.49 -25.37 -11.08
N PRO A 305 -11.72 -25.19 -11.58
CA PRO A 305 -12.53 -23.99 -11.31
C PRO A 305 -13.01 -23.89 -9.86
N ALA A 306 -13.24 -25.03 -9.19
CA ALA A 306 -13.81 -25.06 -7.84
C ALA A 306 -12.78 -24.72 -6.74
N PHE A 307 -11.61 -25.37 -6.79
CA PHE A 307 -10.62 -25.35 -5.70
C PHE A 307 -9.22 -24.87 -6.12
N GLY A 308 -9.00 -24.54 -7.40
CA GLY A 308 -7.73 -24.03 -7.88
C GLY A 308 -6.54 -24.98 -7.64
N TYR A 309 -5.36 -24.39 -7.48
CA TYR A 309 -4.08 -25.07 -7.33
C TYR A 309 -3.49 -24.96 -5.92
N GLY A 310 -4.22 -24.36 -4.97
CA GLY A 310 -3.72 -24.02 -3.64
C GLY A 310 -3.01 -22.67 -3.62
N ILE A 311 -2.98 -22.03 -2.45
CA ILE A 311 -2.19 -20.80 -2.25
C ILE A 311 -0.73 -21.16 -2.55
N TYR A 312 -0.12 -20.45 -3.51
CA TYR A 312 1.19 -20.70 -4.12
C TYR A 312 1.31 -21.77 -5.20
N GLY A 313 0.26 -22.55 -5.47
CA GLY A 313 0.29 -23.55 -6.52
C GLY A 313 0.64 -22.98 -7.89
N LEU A 314 0.25 -21.73 -8.15
CA LEU A 314 0.54 -21.04 -9.40
C LEU A 314 2.03 -20.83 -9.65
N PHE A 315 2.85 -20.66 -8.60
CA PHE A 315 4.29 -20.39 -8.75
C PHE A 315 5.10 -21.64 -9.13
N MET A 316 4.46 -22.80 -9.26
CA MET A 316 5.04 -23.97 -9.93
C MET A 316 5.13 -23.78 -11.46
N TYR A 317 4.32 -22.90 -12.03
CA TYR A 317 4.21 -22.71 -13.48
C TYR A 317 5.05 -21.54 -14.00
N THR A 318 5.97 -21.00 -13.19
CA THR A 318 6.88 -19.87 -13.52
C THR A 318 6.19 -18.62 -14.07
N PHE A 319 4.88 -18.48 -13.83
CA PHE A 319 4.01 -17.46 -14.39
C PHE A 319 3.25 -16.74 -13.26
N TYR A 320 3.13 -15.41 -13.33
CA TYR A 320 2.41 -14.59 -12.34
C TYR A 320 1.40 -13.63 -13.01
N PRO A 321 0.09 -13.72 -12.69
CA PRO A 321 -0.95 -12.97 -13.40
C PRO A 321 -0.98 -11.47 -13.05
N HIS A 322 -0.24 -10.99 -12.05
CA HIS A 322 -0.25 -9.57 -11.67
C HIS A 322 -1.66 -8.98 -11.47
N ASN A 323 -2.61 -9.77 -10.96
CA ASN A 323 -3.98 -9.37 -10.69
C ASN A 323 -4.52 -10.19 -9.53
N ILE A 324 -4.92 -9.53 -8.45
CA ILE A 324 -5.39 -10.18 -7.23
C ILE A 324 -6.58 -11.11 -7.45
N VAL A 325 -7.50 -10.80 -8.37
CA VAL A 325 -8.68 -11.63 -8.63
C VAL A 325 -8.26 -12.95 -9.28
N LEU A 326 -7.39 -12.88 -10.29
CA LEU A 326 -6.82 -14.07 -10.93
C LEU A 326 -5.97 -14.88 -9.95
N GLU A 327 -5.21 -14.21 -9.09
CA GLU A 327 -4.39 -14.86 -8.06
C GLU A 327 -5.25 -15.65 -7.06
N ILE A 328 -6.38 -15.07 -6.60
CA ILE A 328 -7.32 -15.75 -5.69
C ILE A 328 -8.00 -16.94 -6.39
N LEU A 329 -8.45 -16.77 -7.63
CA LEU A 329 -9.07 -17.84 -8.42
C LEU A 329 -8.08 -19.00 -8.67
N LEU A 330 -6.85 -18.70 -9.04
CA LEU A 330 -5.81 -19.73 -9.18
C LEU A 330 -5.47 -20.39 -7.85
N GLY A 331 -5.51 -19.64 -6.75
CA GLY A 331 -5.18 -20.14 -5.42
C GLY A 331 -6.24 -21.10 -4.85
N GLY A 332 -7.53 -20.85 -5.08
CA GLY A 332 -8.58 -21.63 -4.42
C GLY A 332 -9.90 -21.72 -5.17
N GLY A 333 -9.89 -21.38 -6.46
CA GLY A 333 -11.07 -21.40 -7.32
C GLY A 333 -12.16 -20.42 -6.90
N ILE A 334 -13.36 -20.66 -7.43
CA ILE A 334 -14.55 -19.87 -7.10
C ILE A 334 -14.91 -19.93 -5.62
N CYS A 335 -14.64 -21.05 -4.94
CA CYS A 335 -14.87 -21.20 -3.51
C CYS A 335 -14.06 -20.18 -2.70
N TYR A 336 -12.76 -20.06 -3.01
CA TYR A 336 -11.92 -19.08 -2.32
C TYR A 336 -12.27 -17.64 -2.71
N LEU A 337 -12.63 -17.38 -3.97
CA LEU A 337 -13.12 -16.06 -4.39
C LEU A 337 -14.37 -15.64 -3.60
N ILE A 338 -15.34 -16.52 -3.44
CA ILE A 338 -16.56 -16.23 -2.64
C ILE A 338 -16.19 -15.90 -1.19
N LEU A 339 -15.34 -16.71 -0.56
CA LEU A 339 -14.87 -16.44 0.81
C LEU A 339 -14.14 -15.11 0.92
N PHE A 340 -13.29 -14.78 -0.05
CA PHE A 340 -12.57 -13.52 -0.11
C PHE A 340 -13.51 -12.32 -0.27
N VAL A 341 -14.53 -12.42 -1.13
CA VAL A 341 -15.54 -11.36 -1.30
C VAL A 341 -16.36 -11.17 -0.01
N ILE A 342 -16.82 -12.25 0.63
CA ILE A 342 -17.51 -12.18 1.92
C ILE A 342 -16.64 -11.47 2.97
N PHE A 343 -15.36 -11.85 3.03
CA PHE A 343 -14.39 -11.24 3.92
C PHE A 343 -14.19 -9.74 3.64
N LEU A 344 -14.04 -9.34 2.38
CA LEU A 344 -13.94 -7.93 1.99
C LEU A 344 -15.18 -7.14 2.38
N VAL A 345 -16.38 -7.69 2.18
CA VAL A 345 -17.64 -7.04 2.58
C VAL A 345 -17.68 -6.85 4.09
N PHE A 346 -17.30 -7.88 4.86
CA PHE A 346 -17.25 -7.79 6.32
C PHE A 346 -16.27 -6.72 6.81
N ILE A 347 -15.04 -6.73 6.29
CA ILE A 347 -13.99 -5.75 6.63
C ILE A 347 -14.44 -4.33 6.24
N SER A 348 -15.03 -4.15 5.06
CA SER A 348 -15.50 -2.85 4.56
C SER A 348 -16.63 -2.29 5.43
N LYS A 349 -17.66 -3.09 5.74
CA LYS A 349 -18.75 -2.71 6.65
C LYS A 349 -18.22 -2.32 8.02
N LYS A 350 -17.24 -3.07 8.53
CA LYS A 350 -16.62 -2.77 9.82
C LYS A 350 -15.81 -1.47 9.76
N PHE A 351 -15.02 -1.27 8.71
CA PHE A 351 -14.23 -0.07 8.53
C PHE A 351 -15.10 1.19 8.43
N ILE A 352 -16.23 1.14 7.71
CA ILE A 352 -17.19 2.26 7.64
C ILE A 352 -17.65 2.66 9.05
N ARG A 353 -17.96 1.69 9.92
CA ARG A 353 -18.31 1.96 11.33
C ARG A 353 -17.15 2.59 12.11
N ILE A 354 -15.92 2.10 11.90
CA ILE A 354 -14.72 2.65 12.54
C ILE A 354 -14.51 4.11 12.11
N LYS A 355 -14.60 4.41 10.81
CA LYS A 355 -14.48 5.75 10.24
C LYS A 355 -15.48 6.73 10.85
N ASN A 356 -16.73 6.30 11.01
CA ASN A 356 -17.78 7.12 11.60
C ASN A 356 -17.54 7.40 13.10
N LEU A 357 -16.90 6.47 13.82
CA LEU A 357 -16.53 6.65 15.23
C LEU A 357 -15.25 7.47 15.40
N ASN A 358 -14.30 7.34 14.47
CA ASN A 358 -13.00 7.99 14.53
C ASN A 358 -12.54 8.37 13.12
N LYS A 359 -12.76 9.63 12.74
CA LYS A 359 -12.37 10.18 11.43
C LYS A 359 -10.88 9.99 11.13
N ASN A 360 -10.01 9.94 12.15
CA ASN A 360 -8.56 9.73 11.96
C ASN A 360 -8.22 8.39 11.30
N SER A 361 -9.11 7.40 11.39
CA SER A 361 -8.90 6.10 10.74
C SER A 361 -8.94 6.17 9.20
N LEU A 362 -9.43 7.28 8.64
CA LEU A 362 -9.40 7.54 7.20
C LEU A 362 -7.97 7.52 6.62
N LEU A 363 -6.97 7.94 7.40
CA LEU A 363 -5.57 7.89 6.99
C LEU A 363 -5.14 6.45 6.64
N ILE A 364 -5.57 5.46 7.43
CA ILE A 364 -5.21 4.05 7.17
C ILE A 364 -5.82 3.59 5.84
N PHE A 365 -7.05 4.02 5.53
CA PHE A 365 -7.68 3.69 4.25
C PHE A 365 -6.95 4.32 3.06
N LEU A 366 -6.47 5.56 3.19
CA LEU A 366 -5.66 6.17 2.14
C LEU A 366 -4.38 5.38 1.89
N ILE A 367 -3.74 4.88 2.95
CA ILE A 367 -2.57 4.02 2.81
C ILE A 367 -2.94 2.66 2.20
N LEU A 368 -4.09 2.08 2.54
CA LEU A 368 -4.59 0.85 1.92
C LEU A 368 -4.80 1.00 0.40
N LEU A 369 -5.27 2.15 -0.08
CA LEU A 369 -5.51 2.36 -1.51
C LEU A 369 -4.26 2.15 -2.36
N TYR A 370 -3.07 2.44 -1.80
CA TYR A 370 -1.79 2.14 -2.44
C TYR A 370 -1.67 0.66 -2.80
N ASP A 371 -1.82 -0.23 -1.81
CA ASP A 371 -1.71 -1.68 -2.03
C ASP A 371 -2.87 -2.21 -2.89
N LEU A 372 -4.10 -1.72 -2.69
CA LEU A 372 -5.24 -2.20 -3.49
C LEU A 372 -5.06 -1.95 -4.98
N VAL A 373 -4.58 -0.77 -5.36
CA VAL A 373 -4.28 -0.49 -6.77
C VAL A 373 -3.04 -1.23 -7.21
N MET A 374 -1.99 -1.28 -6.37
CA MET A 374 -0.77 -2.01 -6.70
C MET A 374 -1.07 -3.46 -7.06
N LEU A 375 -1.87 -4.16 -6.26
CA LEU A 375 -2.24 -5.57 -6.43
C LEU A 375 -3.04 -5.90 -7.70
N MET A 376 -3.56 -4.89 -8.39
CA MET A 376 -4.18 -5.06 -9.71
C MET A 376 -3.16 -5.09 -10.85
N PHE A 377 -1.92 -4.68 -10.60
CA PHE A 377 -0.89 -4.53 -11.65
C PHE A 377 0.50 -5.07 -11.26
N SER A 378 0.79 -5.24 -9.97
CA SER A 378 2.11 -5.59 -9.43
C SER A 378 2.03 -6.12 -7.99
N GLY A 379 3.05 -6.87 -7.58
CA GLY A 379 3.10 -7.51 -6.26
C GLY A 379 2.01 -8.57 -6.06
N THR A 380 2.04 -9.23 -4.91
CA THR A 380 1.07 -10.25 -4.47
C THR A 380 0.43 -9.79 -3.16
N TYR A 381 -0.85 -10.15 -2.94
CA TYR A 381 -1.55 -9.78 -1.71
C TYR A 381 -0.85 -10.36 -0.48
N LEU A 382 -0.02 -11.36 -0.69
CA LEU A 382 0.75 -12.08 0.31
C LEU A 382 1.93 -11.26 0.84
N SER A 383 2.45 -10.31 0.07
CA SER A 383 3.51 -9.38 0.49
C SER A 383 3.01 -7.95 0.71
N ALA A 384 1.70 -7.71 0.57
CA ALA A 384 1.09 -6.37 0.64
C ALA A 384 0.94 -5.88 2.09
N THR A 385 1.95 -5.19 2.60
CA THR A 385 2.05 -4.79 4.01
C THR A 385 0.96 -3.84 4.47
N ALA A 386 0.55 -2.86 3.66
CA ALA A 386 -0.52 -1.95 4.03
C ALA A 386 -1.88 -2.64 4.07
N LEU A 387 -2.12 -3.60 3.16
CA LEU A 387 -3.29 -4.48 3.19
C LEU A 387 -3.35 -5.26 4.51
N TRP A 388 -2.28 -5.98 4.86
CA TRP A 388 -2.24 -6.78 6.09
C TRP A 388 -2.34 -5.93 7.35
N PHE A 389 -1.67 -4.77 7.39
CA PHE A 389 -1.82 -3.80 8.47
C PHE A 389 -3.28 -3.35 8.62
N PHE A 390 -3.94 -2.98 7.51
CA PHE A 390 -5.33 -2.55 7.52
C PHE A 390 -6.27 -3.66 8.03
N ILE A 391 -6.09 -4.90 7.56
CA ILE A 391 -6.89 -6.05 8.01
C ILE A 391 -6.71 -6.24 9.52
N GLY A 392 -5.47 -6.29 10.00
CA GLY A 392 -5.16 -6.44 11.43
C GLY A 392 -5.79 -5.33 12.27
N PHE A 393 -5.69 -4.09 11.79
CA PHE A 393 -6.30 -2.92 12.42
C PHE A 393 -7.82 -3.02 12.50
N VAL A 394 -8.49 -3.31 11.39
CA VAL A 394 -9.96 -3.36 11.31
C VAL A 394 -10.52 -4.52 12.12
N ILE A 395 -9.95 -5.72 12.02
CA ILE A 395 -10.40 -6.90 12.78
C ILE A 395 -10.32 -6.67 14.29
N ASN A 396 -9.34 -5.92 14.75
CA ASN A 396 -9.12 -5.74 16.19
C ASN A 396 -9.75 -4.47 16.75
N TYR A 397 -10.10 -3.48 15.92
CA TYR A 397 -10.73 -2.25 16.41
C TYR A 397 -12.01 -2.52 17.21
N ARG A 398 -12.11 -1.95 18.41
CA ARG A 398 -13.29 -2.05 19.30
C ARG A 398 -14.32 -1.00 18.88
N THR A 399 -15.50 -1.43 18.49
CA THR A 399 -16.65 -0.54 18.28
C THR A 399 -17.50 -0.48 19.57
N LYS A 400 -18.28 0.59 19.79
CA LYS A 400 -19.12 0.76 21.00
C LYS A 400 -20.01 -0.45 21.32
N LYS A 401 -20.56 -1.12 20.30
CA LYS A 401 -21.36 -2.36 20.47
C LYS A 401 -20.56 -3.49 21.12
N ASN A 402 -19.28 -3.63 20.79
CA ASN A 402 -18.39 -4.63 21.40
C ASN A 402 -17.95 -4.24 22.81
N ILE A 403 -17.97 -2.95 23.16
CA ILE A 403 -17.70 -2.49 24.52
C ILE A 403 -18.87 -2.88 25.43
N ASN A 404 -20.11 -2.58 25.02
CA ASN A 404 -21.31 -2.90 25.80
C ASN A 404 -21.53 -4.41 25.97
N TYR A 405 -21.27 -5.23 24.93
CA TYR A 405 -21.31 -6.69 25.07
C TYR A 405 -20.23 -7.22 26.03
N ALA A 406 -19.02 -6.64 26.01
CA ALA A 406 -17.94 -7.06 26.90
C ALA A 406 -18.20 -6.65 28.37
N THR A 407 -18.75 -5.46 28.62
CA THR A 407 -19.17 -5.06 29.97
C THR A 407 -20.33 -5.92 30.47
N ASN A 408 -21.32 -6.25 29.63
CA ASN A 408 -22.43 -7.11 30.02
C ASN A 408 -21.99 -8.56 30.30
N LEU A 409 -21.03 -9.09 29.56
CA LEU A 409 -20.46 -10.43 29.84
C LEU A 409 -19.63 -10.45 31.13
N LEU A 410 -18.95 -9.35 31.46
CA LEU A 410 -18.21 -9.23 32.72
C LEU A 410 -19.16 -9.06 33.91
N SER A 411 -20.23 -8.27 33.80
CA SER A 411 -21.22 -8.12 34.88
C SER A 411 -21.97 -9.40 35.17
N VAL A 412 -22.20 -10.26 34.18
CA VAL A 412 -22.79 -11.60 34.39
C VAL A 412 -21.81 -12.56 35.08
N LYS A 413 -20.50 -12.41 34.86
CA LYS A 413 -19.46 -13.28 35.46
C LYS A 413 -19.14 -12.98 36.93
N TYR A 414 -19.57 -11.83 37.46
CA TYR A 414 -19.37 -11.44 38.86
C TYR A 414 -20.66 -11.51 39.69
N ASN A 415 -21.75 -12.02 39.11
CA ASN A 415 -23.05 -12.20 39.77
C ASN A 415 -23.44 -13.68 39.93
N VAL A 416 -22.45 -14.59 40.03
CA VAL A 416 -22.67 -16.01 40.36
C VAL A 416 -21.83 -16.38 41.55
#